data_AF-A0A2U3K2Z4-F1
#
_entry.id   AF-A0A2U3K2Z4-F1
#
_cell.length_a   1.000
_cell.length_b   1.000
_cell.length_c   1.000
_cell.angle_alpha   90.00
_cell.angle_beta   90.00
_cell.angle_gamma   90.00
#
_symmetry.space_group_name_H-M   'P 1'
#
loop_
_entity.id
_entity.type
_entity.pdbx_description
1 polymer ?
#
loop_
_entity_poly.entity_id
_entity_poly.type
_entity_poly.pdbx_seq_one_letter_code
_entity_poly.pdbx_strand_id
1 'polypeptide(L)'
;MCGSGFLGSLSISRKLLLLLLIIFLPAAGIIVASNFEHREDAIREAKNRAVLLVLSLAARQEQINAATKQMLSTLAQFRAVRNLDAAACNELFRELHRENPFYSFIGAATPEGKIFASDAPFDAAASLADRKYIREVMNTLDFSVGEYMVGRVSKVPSIN
;
A
#
# COMPACT_ATOMS: atom_id res chain seq x y z
N MET A 1 16.59 5.28 -71.39
CA MET A 1 17.39 6.39 -70.85
C MET A 1 18.26 5.83 -69.72
N CYS A 2 19.57 6.10 -69.82
CA CYS A 2 20.68 5.85 -68.90
C CYS A 2 20.40 5.19 -67.53
N GLY A 3 21.04 4.03 -67.28
CA GLY A 3 21.17 3.49 -65.92
C GLY A 3 22.12 2.30 -65.77
N SER A 4 22.44 1.56 -66.84
CA SER A 4 23.28 0.36 -66.77
C SER A 4 24.79 0.63 -66.63
N GLY A 5 25.24 1.89 -66.75
CA GLY A 5 26.65 2.27 -66.74
C GLY A 5 27.32 2.37 -65.37
N PHE A 6 26.58 2.37 -64.26
CA PHE A 6 27.17 2.59 -62.93
C PHE A 6 27.70 1.30 -62.27
N LEU A 7 27.31 0.14 -62.77
CA LEU A 7 27.69 -1.18 -62.22
C LEU A 7 28.91 -1.82 -62.89
N GLY A 8 29.47 -1.19 -63.94
CA GLY A 8 30.55 -1.75 -64.76
C GLY A 8 31.95 -1.63 -64.14
N SER A 9 32.21 -0.66 -63.26
CA SER A 9 33.55 -0.37 -62.70
C SER A 9 33.76 -0.84 -61.26
N LEU A 10 32.76 -1.47 -60.62
CA LEU A 10 32.86 -1.97 -59.25
C LEU A 10 33.50 -3.37 -59.22
N SER A 11 34.60 -3.50 -58.46
CA SER A 11 35.20 -4.78 -58.06
C SER A 11 34.13 -5.76 -57.56
N ILE A 12 34.25 -7.04 -57.94
CA ILE A 12 33.30 -8.14 -57.63
C ILE A 12 32.92 -8.14 -56.14
N SER A 13 33.88 -7.85 -55.27
CA SER A 13 33.69 -7.76 -53.82
C SER A 13 32.66 -6.70 -53.42
N ARG A 14 32.59 -5.55 -54.12
CA ARG A 14 31.60 -4.50 -53.84
C ARG A 14 30.18 -4.90 -54.28
N LYS A 15 30.04 -5.67 -55.37
CA LYS A 15 28.73 -6.18 -55.81
C LYS A 15 28.19 -7.20 -54.82
N LEU A 16 29.05 -8.09 -54.32
CA LEU A 16 28.67 -9.05 -53.28
C LEU A 16 28.25 -8.33 -51.98
N LEU A 17 28.98 -7.28 -51.58
CA LEU A 17 28.66 -6.46 -50.42
C LEU A 17 27.32 -5.73 -50.55
N LEU A 18 27.02 -5.16 -51.72
CA LEU A 18 25.73 -4.50 -52.00
C LEU A 18 24.56 -5.48 -51.93
N LEU A 19 24.73 -6.69 -52.48
CA LEU A 19 23.70 -7.72 -52.45
C LEU A 19 23.43 -8.19 -51.02
N LEU A 20 24.50 -8.39 -50.24
CA LEU A 20 24.41 -8.73 -48.82
C LEU A 20 23.68 -7.61 -48.05
N LEU A 21 24.03 -6.35 -48.31
CA LEU A 21 23.38 -5.20 -47.66
C LEU A 21 21.87 -5.18 -47.96
N ILE A 22 21.47 -5.34 -49.22
CA ILE A 22 20.05 -5.34 -49.63
C ILE A 22 19.25 -6.46 -48.94
N ILE A 23 19.87 -7.63 -48.71
CA ILE A 23 19.22 -8.76 -48.04
C ILE A 23 19.08 -8.53 -46.53
N PHE A 24 20.13 -8.03 -45.87
CA PHE A 24 20.15 -7.90 -44.40
C PHE A 24 19.49 -6.62 -43.87
N LEU A 25 19.50 -5.54 -44.65
CA LEU A 25 18.97 -4.23 -44.24
C LEU A 25 17.47 -4.22 -43.88
N PRO A 26 16.55 -4.88 -44.64
CA PRO A 26 15.14 -4.93 -44.25
C PRO A 26 14.92 -5.71 -42.94
N ALA A 27 15.66 -6.80 -42.71
CA ALA A 27 15.60 -7.55 -41.46
C ALA A 27 16.10 -6.70 -40.27
N ALA A 28 17.23 -6.01 -40.44
CA ALA A 28 17.74 -5.10 -39.42
C ALA A 28 16.78 -3.93 -39.13
N GLY A 29 16.15 -3.37 -40.17
CA GLY A 29 15.16 -2.30 -40.03
C GLY A 29 13.95 -2.72 -39.19
N ILE A 30 13.39 -3.91 -39.44
CA ILE A 30 12.27 -4.47 -38.66
C ILE A 30 12.67 -4.67 -37.20
N ILE A 31 13.85 -5.24 -36.95
CA ILE A 31 14.35 -5.49 -35.59
C ILE A 31 14.48 -4.17 -34.82
N VAL A 32 15.06 -3.14 -35.42
CA VAL A 32 15.23 -1.84 -34.75
C VAL A 32 13.88 -1.18 -34.47
N ALA A 33 12.96 -1.16 -35.44
CA ALA A 33 11.62 -0.58 -35.26
C ALA A 33 10.82 -1.28 -34.15
N SER A 34 10.82 -2.62 -34.16
CA SER A 34 10.17 -3.45 -33.13
C SER A 34 10.75 -3.22 -31.73
N ASN A 35 12.07 -3.00 -31.60
CA ASN A 35 12.69 -2.71 -30.31
C ASN A 35 12.21 -1.38 -29.68
N PHE A 36 11.88 -0.37 -30.49
CA PHE A 36 11.35 0.89 -29.96
C PHE A 36 9.93 0.71 -29.41
N GLU A 37 9.06 0.00 -30.14
CA GLU A 37 7.68 -0.27 -29.72
C GLU A 37 7.64 -1.15 -28.45
N HIS A 38 8.45 -2.21 -28.39
CA HIS A 38 8.54 -3.08 -27.21
C HIS A 38 8.96 -2.33 -25.95
N ARG A 39 9.83 -1.32 -26.08
CA ARG A 39 10.27 -0.53 -24.93
C ARG A 39 9.14 0.35 -24.40
N GLU A 40 8.38 1.00 -25.27
CA GLU A 40 7.24 1.83 -24.85
C GLU A 40 6.14 0.99 -24.21
N ASP A 41 5.84 -0.18 -24.79
CA ASP A 41 4.84 -1.10 -24.24
C ASP A 41 5.28 -1.66 -22.88
N ALA A 42 6.55 -2.05 -22.72
CA ALA A 42 7.08 -2.49 -21.44
C ALA A 42 7.00 -1.40 -20.36
N ILE A 43 7.30 -0.15 -20.71
CA ILE A 43 7.17 1.00 -19.78
C ILE A 43 5.70 1.24 -19.42
N ARG A 44 4.80 1.20 -20.41
CA ARG A 44 3.36 1.38 -20.21
C ARG A 44 2.78 0.27 -19.32
N GLU A 45 3.16 -0.97 -19.57
CA GLU A 45 2.75 -2.11 -18.76
C GLU A 45 3.27 -2.00 -17.31
N ALA A 46 4.54 -1.66 -17.13
CA ALA A 46 5.12 -1.46 -15.80
C ALA A 46 4.38 -0.35 -15.03
N LYS A 47 4.05 0.76 -15.71
CA LYS A 47 3.25 1.86 -15.12
C LYS A 47 1.86 1.39 -14.73
N ASN A 48 1.17 0.68 -15.62
CA ASN A 48 -0.19 0.18 -15.35
C ASN A 48 -0.20 -0.79 -14.18
N ARG A 49 0.77 -1.70 -14.11
CA ARG A 49 0.94 -2.62 -12.98
C ARG A 49 1.19 -1.86 -11.68
N ALA A 50 2.05 -0.85 -11.68
CA ALA A 50 2.30 -0.02 -10.49
C ALA A 50 1.03 0.70 -10.01
N VAL A 51 0.24 1.28 -10.92
CA VAL A 51 -1.04 1.92 -10.59
C VAL A 51 -2.02 0.93 -9.99
N LEU A 52 -2.19 -0.25 -10.60
CA LEU A 52 -3.07 -1.30 -10.10
C LEU A 52 -2.67 -1.76 -8.70
N LEU A 53 -1.37 -1.91 -8.44
CA LEU A 53 -0.84 -2.24 -7.11
C LEU A 53 -1.20 -1.18 -6.09
N VAL A 54 -0.96 0.11 -6.38
CA VAL A 54 -1.30 1.21 -5.46
C VAL A 54 -2.80 1.25 -5.17
N LEU A 55 -3.64 1.10 -6.19
CA LEU A 55 -5.10 1.05 -6.02
C LEU A 55 -5.55 -0.13 -5.18
N SER A 56 -4.95 -1.31 -5.38
CA SER A 56 -5.25 -2.51 -4.59
C SER A 56 -4.87 -2.34 -3.11
N LEU A 57 -3.74 -1.67 -2.83
CA LEU A 57 -3.30 -1.38 -1.47
C LEU A 57 -4.22 -0.35 -0.81
N ALA A 58 -4.63 0.69 -1.55
CA ALA A 58 -5.58 1.68 -1.06
C ALA A 58 -6.95 1.04 -0.72
N ALA A 59 -7.49 0.21 -1.61
CA ALA A 59 -8.73 -0.51 -1.37
C ALA A 59 -8.62 -1.47 -0.17
N ARG A 60 -7.48 -2.15 -0.02
CA ARG A 60 -7.24 -3.02 1.15
C ARG A 60 -7.18 -2.21 2.44
N GLN A 61 -6.54 -1.04 2.43
CA GLN A 61 -6.47 -0.16 3.59
C GLN A 61 -7.86 0.38 3.97
N GLU A 62 -8.67 0.76 2.97
CA GLU A 62 -10.05 1.20 3.20
C GLU A 62 -10.90 0.09 3.84
N GLN A 63 -10.76 -1.14 3.34
CA GLN A 63 -11.47 -2.29 3.91
C GLN A 63 -11.06 -2.57 5.36
N ILE A 64 -9.76 -2.46 5.67
CA ILE A 64 -9.25 -2.59 7.04
C ILE A 64 -9.87 -1.50 7.92
N ASN A 65 -9.83 -0.24 7.48
CA ASN A 65 -10.39 0.88 8.24
C ASN A 65 -11.90 0.71 8.49
N ALA A 66 -12.66 0.25 7.50
CA ALA A 66 -14.09 0.00 7.63
C ALA A 66 -14.38 -1.12 8.65
N ALA A 67 -13.63 -2.22 8.59
CA ALA A 67 -13.74 -3.31 9.54
C ALA A 67 -13.41 -2.87 10.98
N THR A 68 -12.32 -2.12 11.16
CA THR A 68 -11.94 -1.54 12.45
C THR A 68 -13.02 -0.59 12.98
N LYS A 69 -13.57 0.30 12.13
CA LYS A 69 -14.66 1.20 12.52
C LYS A 69 -15.86 0.42 13.03
N GLN A 70 -16.28 -0.62 12.31
CA GLN A 70 -17.43 -1.44 12.70
C GLN A 70 -17.20 -2.17 14.03
N MET A 71 -16.02 -2.78 14.20
CA MET A 71 -15.61 -3.47 15.42
C MET A 71 -15.60 -2.52 16.63
N LEU A 72 -14.90 -1.38 16.52
CA LEU A 72 -14.82 -0.40 17.62
C LEU A 72 -16.17 0.25 17.94
N SER A 73 -16.98 0.54 16.92
CA SER A 73 -18.35 1.06 17.12
C SER A 73 -19.24 0.06 17.85
N THR A 74 -19.04 -1.24 17.59
CA THR A 74 -19.74 -2.32 18.29
C THR A 74 -19.28 -2.40 19.73
N LEU A 75 -17.97 -2.40 20.00
CA LEU A 75 -17.41 -2.41 21.36
C LEU A 75 -17.89 -1.21 22.18
N ALA A 76 -18.00 -0.02 21.59
CA ALA A 76 -18.50 1.19 22.27
C ALA A 76 -19.96 1.07 22.76
N GLN A 77 -20.73 0.11 22.22
CA GLN A 77 -22.10 -0.17 22.65
C GLN A 77 -22.17 -1.21 23.79
N PHE A 78 -21.10 -1.96 24.04
CA PHE A 78 -21.08 -2.98 25.08
C PHE A 78 -21.18 -2.35 26.46
N ARG A 79 -22.01 -2.97 27.33
CA ARG A 79 -22.26 -2.48 28.68
C ARG A 79 -20.98 -2.42 29.53
N ALA A 80 -20.07 -3.38 29.36
CA ALA A 80 -18.77 -3.40 30.04
C ALA A 80 -17.96 -2.12 29.74
N VAL A 81 -17.90 -1.71 28.47
CA VAL A 81 -17.20 -0.49 28.05
C VAL A 81 -17.90 0.76 28.59
N ARG A 82 -19.23 0.83 28.48
CA ARG A 82 -20.04 1.97 28.97
C ARG A 82 -19.99 2.15 30.48
N ASN A 83 -19.85 1.05 31.23
CA ASN A 83 -19.76 1.05 32.69
C ASN A 83 -18.31 1.21 33.19
N LEU A 84 -17.33 1.31 32.29
CA LEU A 84 -15.90 1.30 32.61
C LEU A 84 -15.48 0.09 33.45
N ASP A 85 -16.07 -1.08 33.16
CA ASP A 85 -15.69 -2.35 33.81
C ASP A 85 -14.37 -2.85 33.21
N ALA A 86 -13.27 -2.47 33.86
CA ALA A 86 -11.93 -2.79 33.41
C ALA A 86 -11.69 -4.31 33.30
N ALA A 87 -12.20 -5.11 34.25
CA ALA A 87 -11.95 -6.54 34.27
C ALA A 87 -12.62 -7.24 33.07
N ALA A 88 -13.91 -6.96 32.83
CA ALA A 88 -14.65 -7.50 31.71
C ALA A 88 -14.08 -7.02 30.36
N CYS A 89 -13.67 -5.74 30.27
CA CYS A 89 -13.06 -5.21 29.06
C CYS A 89 -11.69 -5.85 28.76
N ASN A 90 -10.83 -6.02 29.77
CA ASN A 90 -9.52 -6.64 29.59
C ASN A 90 -9.63 -8.08 29.06
N GLU A 91 -10.58 -8.86 29.58
CA GLU A 91 -10.84 -10.22 29.10
C GLU A 91 -11.32 -10.23 27.65
N LEU A 92 -12.30 -9.38 27.33
CA LEU A 92 -12.83 -9.23 25.97
C LEU A 92 -11.74 -8.80 24.98
N PHE A 93 -10.93 -7.79 25.33
CA PHE A 93 -9.91 -7.25 24.43
C PHE A 93 -8.77 -8.23 24.20
N ARG A 94 -8.39 -9.02 25.22
CA ARG A 94 -7.44 -10.13 25.07
C ARG A 94 -7.91 -11.18 24.09
N GLU A 95 -9.17 -11.61 24.21
CA GLU A 95 -9.73 -12.61 23.31
C GLU A 95 -9.80 -12.06 21.88
N LEU A 96 -10.24 -10.82 21.74
CA LEU A 96 -10.38 -10.17 20.46
C LEU A 96 -9.03 -9.95 19.76
N HIS A 97 -7.98 -9.60 20.50
CA HIS A 97 -6.62 -9.51 19.95
C HIS A 97 -6.09 -10.90 19.56
N ARG A 98 -6.37 -11.95 20.35
CA ARG A 98 -5.99 -13.33 20.01
C ARG A 98 -6.60 -13.79 18.68
N GLU A 99 -7.86 -13.45 18.43
CA GLU A 99 -8.54 -13.75 17.16
C GLU A 99 -8.10 -12.84 16.00
N ASN A 100 -7.60 -11.64 16.31
CA ASN A 100 -7.23 -10.62 15.33
C ASN A 100 -5.79 -10.11 15.54
N PRO A 101 -4.76 -10.95 15.33
CA PRO A 101 -3.35 -10.59 15.57
C PRO A 101 -2.81 -9.50 14.63
N PHE A 102 -3.62 -9.07 13.66
CA PHE A 102 -3.34 -7.90 12.83
C PHE A 102 -3.30 -6.60 13.64
N TYR A 103 -4.12 -6.48 14.69
CA TYR A 103 -4.11 -5.30 15.57
C TYR A 103 -2.97 -5.41 16.56
N SER A 104 -2.16 -4.34 16.68
CA SER A 104 -1.03 -4.35 17.62
C SER A 104 -1.42 -4.08 19.07
N PHE A 105 -2.61 -3.52 19.29
CA PHE A 105 -3.13 -3.09 20.58
C PHE A 105 -4.65 -2.90 20.50
N ILE A 106 -5.36 -3.29 21.56
CA ILE A 106 -6.78 -2.98 21.74
C ILE A 106 -6.97 -2.46 23.17
N GLY A 107 -7.51 -1.26 23.31
CA GLY A 107 -7.77 -0.69 24.63
C GLY A 107 -8.86 0.36 24.64
N ALA A 108 -9.27 0.71 25.84
CA ALA A 108 -10.29 1.71 26.10
C ALA A 108 -9.75 2.79 27.04
N ALA A 109 -10.09 4.04 26.72
CA ALA A 109 -9.71 5.20 27.50
C ALA A 109 -10.95 5.99 27.92
N THR A 110 -10.84 6.71 29.04
CA THR A 110 -11.85 7.66 29.49
C THR A 110 -11.85 8.93 28.61
N PRO A 111 -12.88 9.79 28.69
CA PRO A 111 -12.91 11.08 27.99
C PRO A 111 -11.69 11.98 28.29
N GLU A 112 -11.06 11.82 29.46
CA GLU A 112 -9.84 12.52 29.86
C GLU A 112 -8.57 11.90 29.23
N GLY A 113 -8.73 10.86 28.41
CA GLY A 113 -7.66 10.14 27.72
C GLY A 113 -6.91 9.14 28.61
N LYS A 114 -7.42 8.79 29.81
CA LYS A 114 -6.79 7.80 30.68
C LYS A 114 -7.16 6.39 30.25
N ILE A 115 -6.18 5.53 29.99
CA ILE A 115 -6.43 4.12 29.69
C ILE A 115 -6.99 3.43 30.94
N PHE A 116 -8.14 2.76 30.82
CA PHE A 116 -8.74 2.00 31.92
C PHE A 116 -8.78 0.49 31.65
N ALA A 117 -8.71 0.07 30.38
CA ALA A 117 -8.69 -1.33 29.98
C ALA A 117 -7.87 -1.54 28.71
N SER A 118 -7.28 -2.72 28.57
CA SER A 118 -6.48 -3.12 27.42
C SER A 118 -6.34 -4.64 27.31
N ASP A 119 -5.93 -5.07 26.13
CA ASP A 119 -5.52 -6.44 25.79
C ASP A 119 -4.19 -6.87 26.41
N ALA A 120 -3.32 -5.93 26.79
CA ALA A 120 -2.00 -6.20 27.38
C ALA A 120 -1.71 -5.30 28.58
N PRO A 121 -0.81 -5.69 29.50
CA PRO A 121 -0.39 -4.83 30.62
C PRO A 121 0.12 -3.47 30.14
N PHE A 122 -0.26 -2.41 30.86
CA PHE A 122 0.12 -1.04 30.53
C PHE A 122 0.52 -0.28 31.79
N ASP A 123 1.28 0.80 31.59
CA ASP A 123 1.60 1.75 32.64
C ASP A 123 0.36 2.59 32.98
N ALA A 124 -0.10 2.54 34.23
CA ALA A 124 -1.28 3.28 34.69
C ALA A 124 -1.11 4.81 34.63
N ALA A 125 0.14 5.31 34.53
CA ALA A 125 0.43 6.72 34.28
C ALA A 125 0.34 7.11 32.80
N ALA A 126 0.25 6.15 31.88
CA ALA A 126 0.13 6.43 30.45
C ALA A 126 -1.25 7.02 30.12
N SER A 127 -1.24 8.26 29.63
CA SER A 127 -2.41 8.92 29.02
C SER A 127 -2.31 8.86 27.50
N LEU A 128 -3.45 8.90 26.81
CA LEU A 128 -3.59 9.07 25.36
C LEU A 128 -4.18 10.43 24.99
N ALA A 129 -4.42 11.33 25.95
CA ALA A 129 -5.10 12.62 25.72
C ALA A 129 -4.40 13.53 24.69
N ASP A 130 -3.08 13.40 24.56
CA ASP A 130 -2.27 14.15 23.60
C ASP A 130 -2.35 13.59 22.16
N ARG A 131 -2.91 12.38 21.99
CA ARG A 131 -2.95 11.70 20.71
C ARG A 131 -3.99 12.32 19.79
N LYS A 132 -3.61 12.52 18.53
CA LYS A 132 -4.45 13.12 17.50
C LYS A 132 -5.81 12.41 17.39
N TYR A 133 -5.81 11.07 17.30
CA TYR A 133 -7.04 10.29 17.21
C TYR A 133 -7.96 10.47 18.43
N ILE A 134 -7.42 10.53 19.65
CA ILE A 134 -8.24 10.82 20.84
C ILE A 134 -8.84 12.22 20.74
N ARG A 135 -8.03 13.25 20.43
CA ARG A 135 -8.54 14.62 20.29
C ARG A 135 -9.62 14.73 19.21
N GLU A 136 -9.44 14.05 18.09
CA GLU A 136 -10.40 14.06 16.99
C GLU A 136 -11.71 13.39 17.39
N VAL A 137 -11.69 12.18 17.98
CA VAL A 137 -12.90 11.55 18.52
C VAL A 137 -13.59 12.45 19.54
N MET A 138 -12.85 13.12 20.42
CA MET A 138 -13.46 14.02 21.41
C MET A 138 -14.10 15.25 20.78
N ASN A 139 -13.61 15.70 19.63
CA ASN A 139 -14.16 16.86 18.90
C ASN A 139 -15.33 16.48 17.99
N THR A 140 -15.28 15.33 17.32
CA THR A 140 -16.25 14.91 16.31
C THR A 140 -17.30 13.94 16.84
N LEU A 141 -17.00 13.23 17.93
CA LEU A 141 -17.75 12.10 18.46
C LEU A 141 -17.99 10.98 17.43
N ASP A 142 -17.15 10.93 16.39
CA ASP A 142 -17.13 9.87 15.38
C ASP A 142 -15.75 9.20 15.36
N PHE A 143 -15.70 8.02 14.75
CA PHE A 143 -14.48 7.28 14.51
C PHE A 143 -13.42 8.15 13.82
N SER A 144 -12.21 8.14 14.36
CA SER A 144 -11.04 8.80 13.79
C SER A 144 -9.91 7.80 13.53
N VAL A 145 -9.08 8.08 12.53
CA VAL A 145 -7.83 7.36 12.30
C VAL A 145 -6.68 8.27 12.67
N GLY A 146 -5.75 7.75 13.45
CA GLY A 146 -4.51 8.42 13.84
C GLY A 146 -3.44 8.39 12.75
N GLU A 147 -2.23 8.72 13.18
CA GLU A 147 -1.06 8.80 12.31
C GLU A 147 -0.14 7.61 12.55
N TYR A 148 0.74 7.35 11.59
CA TYR A 148 1.82 6.39 11.79
C TYR A 148 2.68 6.81 12.99
N MET A 149 2.77 5.94 13.99
CA MET A 149 3.53 6.17 15.21
C MET A 149 3.96 4.86 15.86
N VAL A 150 4.93 4.94 16.77
CA VAL A 150 5.21 3.83 17.67
C VAL A 150 4.21 3.87 18.82
N GLY A 151 3.45 2.78 18.99
CA GLY A 151 2.40 2.68 20.01
C GLY A 151 2.93 2.90 21.42
N ARG A 152 2.21 3.68 22.25
CA ARG A 152 2.64 3.98 23.63
C ARG A 152 2.64 2.73 24.50
N VAL A 153 1.66 1.85 24.28
CA VAL A 153 1.48 0.59 25.01
C VAL A 153 2.13 -0.56 24.26
N SER A 154 1.76 -0.80 23.00
CA SER A 154 2.32 -1.92 22.20
C SER A 154 3.81 -1.81 21.90
N LYS A 155 4.37 -0.59 21.87
CA LYS A 155 5.76 -0.30 21.44
C LYS A 155 6.07 -0.72 19.99
N VAL A 156 5.05 -0.98 19.17
CA VAL A 156 5.18 -1.39 17.76
C VAL A 156 4.85 -0.22 16.82
N PRO A 157 5.58 -0.03 15.71
CA PRO A 157 5.20 0.94 14.68
C PRO A 157 3.88 0.54 14.01
N SER A 158 2.89 1.41 14.10
CA SER A 158 1.51 1.13 13.68
C SER A 158 0.78 2.42 13.29
N ILE A 159 -0.32 2.28 12.56
CA ILE A 159 -1.33 3.33 12.42
C ILE A 159 -2.40 2.98 13.46
N ASN A 160 -2.65 3.90 14.38
CA ASN A 160 -3.68 3.75 15.43
C ASN A 160 -4.98 4.43 15.02
#